data_AF-A0A812LNL8-F1
#
_entry.id   AF-A0A812LNL8-F1
#
_cell.length_a   1.000
_cell.length_b   1.000
_cell.length_c   1.000
_cell.angle_alpha   90.00
_cell.angle_beta   90.00
_cell.angle_gamma   90.00
#
_symmetry.space_group_name_H-M   'P 1'
#
loop_
_entity.id
_entity.type
_entity.pdbx_description
1 polymer ?
#
loop_
_entity_poly.entity_id
_entity_poly.type
_entity_poly.pdbx_seq_one_letter_code
_entity_poly.pdbx_strand_id
1 'polypeptide(L)'
;MEVRMTQEWFLQRGQVSRKVPKQFLSWHEGVQFLQLRPTAPWLCALLCGKCPRGMSLASSEQLEALKVARDRAADAAMRGDSLFAEERAPKRRRASADHEEVHVVSVDVSGTRVQMLVPLKHSMDLRVAWDSAQLAAVFDKLAQDCESCAATSAREY
;
A
#
# COMPACT_ATOMS: atom_id res chain seq x y z
N MET A 1 16.30 33.99 -10.02
CA MET A 1 15.02 33.53 -10.59
C MET A 1 14.97 32.03 -10.39
N GLU A 2 14.36 31.56 -9.31
CA GLU A 2 14.30 30.13 -8.97
C GLU A 2 13.10 29.49 -9.65
N VAL A 3 13.35 28.54 -10.55
CA VAL A 3 12.31 27.70 -11.15
C VAL A 3 12.05 26.54 -10.18
N ARG A 4 10.91 26.56 -9.47
CA ARG A 4 10.45 25.42 -8.67
C ARG A 4 9.58 24.51 -9.54
N MET A 5 10.12 23.40 -10.03
CA MET A 5 9.33 22.33 -10.62
C MET A 5 8.60 21.56 -9.52
N THR A 6 7.31 21.85 -9.31
CA THR A 6 6.46 21.00 -8.48
C THR A 6 5.97 19.81 -9.30
N GLN A 7 6.63 18.66 -9.17
CA GLN A 7 6.03 17.41 -9.66
C GLN A 7 4.74 17.13 -8.88
N GLU A 8 3.66 16.91 -9.63
CA GLU A 8 2.34 16.50 -9.14
C GLU A 8 2.08 15.05 -9.55
N TRP A 9 1.59 14.23 -8.62
CA TRP A 9 1.26 12.84 -8.87
C TRP A 9 -0.26 12.66 -8.86
N PHE A 10 -0.77 11.92 -9.83
CA PHE A 10 -2.20 11.63 -9.95
C PHE A 10 -2.41 10.12 -10.04
N LEU A 11 -3.49 9.66 -9.39
CA LEU A 11 -4.02 8.32 -9.59
C LEU A 11 -5.39 8.44 -10.25
N GLN A 12 -5.61 7.62 -11.27
CA GLN A 12 -6.87 7.54 -11.97
C GLN A 12 -7.42 6.12 -11.87
N ARG A 13 -8.69 6.01 -11.49
CA ARG A 13 -9.45 4.76 -11.52
C ARG A 13 -10.82 5.03 -12.16
N GLY A 14 -11.05 4.46 -13.34
CA GLY A 14 -12.20 4.79 -14.17
C GLY A 14 -12.26 6.29 -14.49
N GLN A 15 -13.34 6.95 -14.12
CA GLN A 15 -13.55 8.40 -14.32
C GLN A 15 -13.07 9.26 -13.15
N VAL A 16 -12.58 8.66 -12.06
CA VAL A 16 -12.14 9.41 -10.87
C VAL A 16 -10.63 9.58 -10.93
N SER A 17 -10.17 10.83 -10.94
CA SER A 17 -8.76 11.19 -10.81
C SER A 17 -8.55 11.97 -9.51
N ARG A 18 -7.51 11.61 -8.76
CA ARG A 18 -7.13 12.28 -7.51
C ARG A 18 -5.64 12.56 -7.49
N LYS A 19 -5.30 13.79 -7.09
CA LYS A 19 -3.93 14.17 -6.77
C LYS A 19 -3.46 13.43 -5.52
N VAL A 20 -2.32 12.78 -5.60
CA VAL A 20 -1.68 12.11 -4.46
C VAL A 20 -0.79 13.11 -3.73
N PRO A 21 -1.06 13.39 -2.45
CA PRO A 21 -0.20 14.28 -1.68
C PRO A 21 1.18 13.66 -1.45
N LYS A 22 2.23 14.48 -1.54
CA LYS A 22 3.64 14.03 -1.45
C LYS A 22 3.94 13.23 -0.19
N GLN A 23 3.27 13.56 0.92
CA GLN A 23 3.43 12.91 2.22
C GLN A 23 3.00 11.43 2.25
N PHE A 24 2.26 10.96 1.24
CA PHE A 24 1.90 9.55 1.09
C PHE A 24 2.87 8.80 0.19
N LEU A 25 3.94 9.45 -0.30
CA LEU A 25 4.96 8.82 -1.13
C LEU A 25 6.25 8.71 -0.33
N SER A 26 6.82 7.51 -0.31
CA SER A 26 8.10 7.23 0.34
C SER A 26 9.02 6.50 -0.63
N TRP A 27 10.31 6.81 -0.60
CA TRP A 27 11.32 6.09 -1.38
C TRP A 27 12.02 5.06 -0.51
N HIS A 28 12.21 3.85 -1.04
CA HIS A 28 12.98 2.80 -0.38
C HIS A 28 13.70 1.96 -1.43
N GLU A 29 15.03 1.81 -1.31
CA GLU A 29 15.86 1.01 -2.22
C GLU A 29 15.67 1.34 -3.71
N GLY A 30 15.45 2.62 -4.04
CA GLY A 30 15.23 3.06 -5.43
C GLY A 30 13.82 2.81 -5.98
N VAL A 31 12.92 2.23 -5.18
CA VAL A 31 11.51 2.05 -5.50
C VAL A 31 10.67 3.07 -4.72
N GLN A 32 9.74 3.73 -5.42
CA GLN A 32 8.77 4.61 -4.77
C GLN A 32 7.59 3.78 -4.28
N PHE A 33 7.09 4.06 -3.08
CA PHE A 33 5.97 3.39 -2.45
C PHE A 33 4.87 4.39 -2.12
N LEU A 34 3.62 3.98 -2.31
CA LEU A 34 2.42 4.67 -1.88
C LEU A 34 1.96 4.15 -0.52
N GLN A 35 1.86 5.05 0.45
CA GLN A 35 1.21 4.82 1.73
C GLN A 35 -0.31 4.96 1.58
N LEU A 36 -0.99 3.82 1.60
CA LEU A 36 -2.43 3.70 1.64
C LEU A 36 -2.90 3.87 3.08
N ARG A 37 -3.34 5.09 3.39
CA ARG A 37 -3.98 5.40 4.67
C ARG A 37 -5.49 5.15 4.56
N PRO A 38 -6.05 4.17 5.29
CA PRO A 38 -7.46 3.79 5.15
C PRO A 38 -8.45 4.90 5.56
N THR A 39 -7.99 5.84 6.39
CA THR A 39 -8.76 7.02 6.83
C THR A 39 -8.61 8.22 5.91
N ALA A 40 -7.77 8.15 4.86
CA ALA A 40 -7.53 9.29 4.00
C ALA A 40 -8.72 9.52 3.04
N PRO A 41 -9.38 10.68 3.07
CA PRO A 41 -10.57 10.92 2.26
C PRO A 41 -10.32 10.81 0.75
N TRP A 42 -9.11 11.17 0.30
CA TRP A 42 -8.74 11.07 -1.12
C TRP A 42 -8.67 9.62 -1.59
N LEU A 43 -8.22 8.70 -0.73
CA LEU A 43 -8.13 7.27 -1.04
C LEU A 43 -9.53 6.65 -1.07
N CYS A 44 -10.35 6.93 -0.04
CA CYS A 44 -11.75 6.49 -0.02
C CYS A 44 -12.52 6.98 -1.25
N ALA A 45 -12.33 8.26 -1.63
CA ALA A 45 -12.97 8.82 -2.83
C ALA A 45 -12.45 8.19 -4.13
N LEU A 46 -11.16 7.83 -4.21
CA LEU A 46 -10.58 7.16 -5.37
C LEU A 46 -11.10 5.72 -5.53
N LEU A 47 -11.21 4.99 -4.41
CA LEU A 47 -11.61 3.58 -4.41
C LEU A 47 -13.13 3.40 -4.53
N CYS A 48 -13.90 4.21 -3.81
CA CYS A 48 -15.35 4.03 -3.69
C CYS A 48 -16.14 5.01 -4.58
N GLY A 49 -15.47 5.94 -5.26
CA GLY A 49 -16.06 6.96 -6.13
C GLY A 49 -16.75 8.10 -5.36
N LYS A 50 -17.58 7.76 -4.37
CA LYS A 50 -18.17 8.68 -3.39
C LYS A 50 -17.62 8.35 -2.01
N CYS A 51 -17.19 9.37 -1.27
CA CYS A 51 -16.76 9.23 0.12
C CYS A 51 -17.82 9.89 1.01
N PRO A 52 -18.73 9.13 1.63
CA PRO A 52 -19.55 9.62 2.72
C PRO A 52 -18.69 10.28 3.80
N ARG A 53 -19.25 11.28 4.49
CA ARG A 53 -18.56 11.94 5.59
C ARG A 53 -18.30 10.92 6.70
N GLY A 54 -17.05 10.76 7.11
CA GLY A 54 -16.65 9.77 8.13
C GLY A 54 -16.36 8.38 7.59
N MET A 55 -16.47 8.15 6.28
CA MET A 55 -16.11 6.85 5.70
C MET A 55 -14.60 6.58 5.85
N SER A 56 -14.28 5.38 6.33
CA SER A 56 -12.93 4.87 6.49
C SER A 56 -12.88 3.42 6.02
N LEU A 57 -11.80 3.04 5.37
CA LEU A 57 -11.50 1.64 5.03
C LEU A 57 -10.75 0.93 6.16
N ALA A 58 -10.60 1.55 7.34
CA ALA A 58 -9.87 0.95 8.45
C ALA A 58 -10.50 -0.36 8.96
N SER A 59 -11.81 -0.53 8.77
CA SER A 59 -12.57 -1.75 9.09
C SER A 59 -12.74 -2.71 7.91
N SER A 60 -12.06 -2.46 6.79
CA SER A 60 -12.07 -3.35 5.62
C SER A 60 -11.41 -4.69 5.97
N GLU A 61 -12.14 -5.78 5.76
CA GLU A 61 -11.62 -7.14 5.92
C GLU A 61 -10.53 -7.44 4.90
N GLN A 62 -10.66 -6.92 3.67
CA GLN A 62 -9.64 -7.05 2.63
C GLN A 62 -8.35 -6.32 2.99
N LEU A 63 -8.44 -5.13 3.58
CA LEU A 63 -7.26 -4.43 4.07
C LEU A 63 -6.55 -5.23 5.15
N GLU A 64 -7.30 -5.80 6.10
CA GLU A 64 -6.73 -6.63 7.16
C GLU A 64 -6.10 -7.90 6.60
N ALA A 65 -6.76 -8.56 5.65
CA ALA A 65 -6.20 -9.72 4.96
C ALA A 65 -4.88 -9.39 4.25
N LEU A 66 -4.77 -8.23 3.60
CA LEU A 66 -3.53 -7.78 2.95
C LEU A 66 -2.41 -7.50 3.96
N LYS A 67 -2.73 -6.89 5.11
CA LYS A 67 -1.76 -6.68 6.20
C LYS A 67 -1.26 -8.00 6.78
N VAL A 68 -2.17 -8.93 7.06
CA VAL A 68 -1.81 -10.27 7.56
C VAL A 68 -0.96 -11.01 6.53
N ALA A 69 -1.28 -10.93 5.24
CA ALA A 69 -0.48 -11.55 4.18
C ALA A 69 0.93 -10.94 4.09
N ARG A 70 1.05 -9.61 4.20
CA ARG A 70 2.33 -8.90 4.28
C ARG A 70 3.14 -9.37 5.49
N ASP A 71 2.54 -9.40 6.67
CA ASP A 71 3.25 -9.73 7.92
C ASP A 71 3.67 -11.20 7.94
N ARG A 72 2.84 -12.12 7.38
CA ARG A 72 3.23 -13.51 7.17
C ARG A 72 4.40 -13.65 6.19
N ALA A 73 4.40 -12.89 5.09
CA ALA A 73 5.50 -12.90 4.14
C ALA A 73 6.80 -12.35 4.76
N ALA A 74 6.69 -11.35 5.64
CA ALA A 74 7.80 -10.82 6.43
C ALA A 74 8.37 -11.87 7.38
N ASP A 75 7.51 -12.53 8.16
CA ASP A 75 7.90 -13.59 9.09
C ASP A 75 8.57 -14.77 8.38
N ALA A 76 8.03 -15.20 7.23
CA ALA A 76 8.61 -16.26 6.43
C ALA A 76 10.01 -15.88 5.89
N ALA A 77 10.18 -14.65 5.42
CA ALA A 77 11.46 -14.14 4.95
C ALA A 77 12.52 -14.08 6.07
N MET A 78 12.11 -13.74 7.30
CA MET A 78 13.02 -13.70 8.46
C MET A 78 13.38 -15.09 8.99
N ARG A 79 12.45 -16.05 8.94
CA ARG A 79 12.68 -17.42 9.44
C ARG A 79 13.51 -18.28 8.49
N GLY A 80 13.79 -17.81 7.27
CA GLY A 80 14.59 -18.55 6.29
C GLY A 80 13.83 -19.71 5.63
N ASP A 81 12.51 -19.81 5.82
CA ASP A 81 11.62 -20.75 5.13
C ASP A 81 11.37 -20.25 3.69
N SER A 82 12.45 -20.17 2.90
CA SER A 82 12.35 -20.00 1.45
C SER A 82 11.96 -21.35 0.83
N LEU A 83 10.71 -21.78 1.04
CA LEU A 83 10.10 -22.90 0.32
C LEU A 83 9.84 -22.58 -1.17
N PHE A 84 10.16 -21.36 -1.62
CA PHE A 84 10.16 -20.96 -3.03
C PHE A 84 11.45 -20.20 -3.35
N ALA A 85 12.58 -20.89 -3.28
CA ALA A 85 13.80 -20.46 -3.93
C ALA A 85 13.71 -20.79 -5.43
N GLU A 86 13.24 -19.84 -6.25
CA GLU A 86 13.60 -19.79 -7.67
C GLU A 86 14.05 -18.38 -8.07
N GLU A 87 15.38 -18.30 -8.26
CA GLU A 87 16.17 -17.47 -9.17
C GLU A 87 15.86 -15.96 -9.34
N ARG A 88 16.67 -15.13 -8.66
CA ARG A 88 17.77 -14.34 -9.28
C ARG A 88 18.46 -13.45 -8.25
N ALA A 89 19.78 -13.61 -8.12
CA ALA A 89 20.68 -12.80 -7.27
C ALA A 89 20.96 -11.41 -7.92
N PRO A 90 21.50 -10.38 -7.20
CA PRO A 90 22.88 -10.44 -6.70
C PRO A 90 23.16 -9.83 -5.30
N LYS A 91 24.17 -10.42 -4.63
CA LYS A 91 25.09 -9.88 -3.61
C LYS A 91 24.63 -8.66 -2.79
N ARG A 92 24.19 -8.93 -1.56
CA ARG A 92 24.13 -7.94 -0.46
C ARG A 92 25.52 -7.38 -0.17
N ARG A 93 25.75 -6.11 -0.52
CA ARG A 93 26.75 -5.27 0.16
C ARG A 93 26.19 -4.95 1.55
N ARG A 94 26.98 -5.19 2.60
CA ARG A 94 26.69 -4.68 3.95
C ARG A 94 26.67 -3.15 3.89
N ALA A 95 25.49 -2.57 4.08
CA ALA A 95 25.34 -1.14 4.28
C ALA A 95 25.10 -0.89 5.78
N SER A 96 26.03 -0.13 6.33
CA SER A 96 26.02 0.75 7.51
C SER A 96 24.76 0.79 8.38
N ALA A 97 24.99 0.62 9.69
CA ALA A 97 24.05 0.89 10.76
C ALA A 97 23.68 2.38 10.82
N ASP A 98 22.52 2.76 10.30
CA ASP A 98 21.63 3.84 10.79
C ASP A 98 20.31 3.94 9.99
N HIS A 99 19.74 2.81 9.54
CA HIS A 99 18.42 2.81 8.90
C HIS A 99 17.51 1.84 9.64
N GLU A 100 16.40 2.37 10.16
CA GLU A 100 15.21 1.62 10.54
C GLU A 100 15.02 0.44 9.58
N GLU A 101 15.05 -0.80 10.08
CA GLU A 101 14.99 -2.05 9.27
C GLU A 101 13.61 -2.23 8.61
N VAL A 102 13.34 -1.39 7.63
CA VAL A 102 12.22 -1.50 6.72
C VAL A 102 12.62 -2.48 5.63
N HIS A 103 11.79 -3.50 5.38
CA HIS A 103 12.06 -4.49 4.34
C HIS A 103 10.89 -4.60 3.37
N VAL A 104 11.20 -4.98 2.14
CA VAL A 104 10.21 -5.16 1.07
C VAL A 104 9.86 -6.64 0.96
N VAL A 105 8.57 -6.95 0.98
CA VAL A 105 8.05 -8.31 0.78
C VAL A 105 7.22 -8.37 -0.50
N SER A 106 7.14 -9.55 -1.09
CA SER A 106 6.23 -9.83 -2.20
C SER A 106 5.03 -10.62 -1.70
N VAL A 107 3.83 -10.13 -1.97
CA VAL A 107 2.56 -10.80 -1.65
C VAL A 107 1.80 -11.03 -2.95
N ASP A 108 1.21 -12.21 -3.14
CA ASP A 108 0.30 -12.44 -4.26
C ASP A 108 -1.08 -11.86 -3.93
N VAL A 109 -1.57 -10.96 -4.79
CA VAL A 109 -2.90 -10.36 -4.69
C VAL A 109 -3.62 -10.58 -6.01
N SER A 110 -4.58 -11.51 -6.02
CA SER A 110 -5.38 -11.84 -7.21
C SER A 110 -4.50 -12.25 -8.41
N GLY A 111 -3.43 -13.02 -8.18
CA GLY A 111 -2.49 -13.44 -9.22
C GLY A 111 -1.49 -12.38 -9.67
N THR A 112 -1.48 -11.21 -9.03
CA THR A 112 -0.47 -10.16 -9.23
C THR A 112 0.49 -10.15 -8.05
N ARG A 113 1.79 -10.26 -8.33
CA ARG A 113 2.84 -10.15 -7.32
C ARG A 113 3.04 -8.68 -6.93
N VAL A 114 2.59 -8.32 -5.73
CA VAL A 114 2.64 -6.96 -5.18
C VAL A 114 3.79 -6.83 -4.20
N GLN A 115 4.63 -5.82 -4.42
CA GLN A 115 5.69 -5.40 -3.52
C GLN A 115 5.11 -4.48 -2.44
N MET A 116 5.29 -4.89 -1.19
CA MET A 116 4.81 -4.15 -0.03
C MET A 116 5.97 -3.83 0.92
N LEU A 117 5.92 -2.64 1.49
CA LEU A 117 6.90 -2.19 2.47
C LEU A 117 6.40 -2.55 3.87
N VAL A 118 7.23 -3.26 4.63
CA VAL A 118 6.94 -3.67 6.01
C VAL A 118 7.51 -2.64 6.97
N PRO A 119 6.66 -1.88 7.68
CA PRO A 119 7.15 -0.94 8.69
C PRO A 119 7.62 -1.68 9.95
N LEU A 120 8.60 -1.10 10.65
CA LEU A 120 9.10 -1.63 11.94
C LEU A 120 8.03 -1.75 13.04
N LYS A 121 7.09 -0.81 13.04
CA LYS A 121 5.96 -0.81 13.97
C LYS A 121 4.72 -1.21 13.21
N HIS A 122 3.88 -2.03 13.85
CA HIS A 122 2.54 -2.34 13.33
C HIS A 122 1.84 -1.03 12.97
N SER A 123 1.71 -0.79 11.68
CA SER A 123 1.07 0.39 11.14
C SER A 123 -0.27 -0.02 10.54
N MET A 124 -1.27 0.82 10.78
CA MET A 124 -2.55 0.71 10.11
C MET A 124 -2.46 0.99 8.60
N ASP A 125 -1.37 1.62 8.16
CA ASP A 125 -1.17 2.01 6.78
C ASP A 125 -0.47 0.89 6.00
N LEU A 126 -0.99 0.57 4.82
CA LEU A 126 -0.36 -0.34 3.87
C LEU A 126 0.56 0.49 2.97
N ARG A 127 1.75 -0.01 2.62
CA ARG A 127 2.66 0.66 1.69
C ARG A 127 2.92 -0.24 0.51
N VAL A 128 2.52 0.18 -0.69
CA VAL A 128 2.57 -0.61 -1.92
C VAL A 128 3.48 0.09 -2.92
N ALA A 129 4.25 -0.65 -3.73
CA ALA A 129 5.08 -0.02 -4.74
C ALA A 129 4.24 0.85 -5.69
N TRP A 130 4.82 1.97 -6.12
CA TRP A 130 4.24 2.91 -7.08
C TRP A 130 4.35 2.33 -8.49
N ASP A 131 3.70 1.20 -8.69
CA ASP A 131 3.56 0.49 -9.96
C ASP A 131 2.08 0.35 -10.31
N SER A 132 1.76 0.59 -11.58
CA SER A 132 0.38 0.63 -12.05
C SER A 132 -0.38 -0.69 -11.86
N ALA A 133 0.27 -1.84 -12.14
CA ALA A 133 -0.37 -3.15 -12.06
C ALA A 133 -0.56 -3.55 -10.59
N GLN A 134 0.45 -3.31 -9.75
CA GLN A 134 0.38 -3.60 -8.33
C GLN A 134 -0.67 -2.77 -7.60
N LEU A 135 -0.72 -1.46 -7.89
CA LEU A 135 -1.73 -0.56 -7.31
C LEU A 135 -3.14 -0.94 -7.77
N ALA A 136 -3.32 -1.29 -9.05
CA ALA A 136 -4.62 -1.74 -9.56
C ALA A 136 -5.11 -3.00 -8.83
N ALA A 137 -4.26 -4.02 -8.68
CA ALA A 137 -4.61 -5.25 -7.98
C ALA A 137 -5.03 -5.00 -6.52
N VAL A 138 -4.29 -4.16 -5.80
CA VAL A 138 -4.62 -3.78 -4.42
C VAL A 138 -5.91 -2.97 -4.37
N PHE A 139 -6.10 -2.01 -5.28
CA PHE A 139 -7.29 -1.16 -5.32
C PHE A 139 -8.55 -1.95 -5.65
N ASP A 140 -8.48 -2.90 -6.58
CA ASP A 140 -9.61 -3.76 -6.92
C ASP A 140 -9.96 -4.70 -5.78
N LYS A 141 -8.97 -5.16 -5.01
CA LYS A 141 -9.21 -5.93 -3.79
C LYS A 141 -9.89 -5.08 -2.71
N LEU A 142 -9.37 -3.87 -2.43
CA LEU A 142 -9.93 -2.97 -1.41
C LEU A 142 -11.32 -2.42 -1.77
N ALA A 143 -11.60 -2.22 -3.05
CA ALA A 143 -12.88 -1.70 -3.51
C ALA A 143 -14.06 -2.63 -3.21
N GLN A 144 -13.82 -3.92 -2.96
CA GLN A 144 -14.85 -4.91 -2.61
C GLN A 144 -15.53 -4.55 -1.28
N ASP A 145 -14.84 -3.88 -0.37
CA ASP A 145 -15.36 -3.52 0.96
C ASP A 145 -15.94 -2.11 1.02
N CYS A 146 -15.90 -1.36 -0.07
CA CYS A 146 -16.39 0.03 -0.09
C CYS A 146 -17.85 0.13 0.38
N GLU A 147 -18.72 -0.77 -0.06
CA GLU A 147 -20.14 -0.75 0.32
C GLU A 147 -20.34 -1.10 1.81
N SER A 148 -19.66 -2.14 2.28
CA SER A 148 -19.69 -2.59 3.69
C SER A 148 -19.16 -1.53 4.66
N CYS A 149 -18.05 -0.88 4.31
CA CYS A 149 -17.48 0.20 5.11
C CYS A 149 -18.38 1.46 5.10
N ALA A 150 -18.98 1.79 3.96
CA ALA A 150 -19.93 2.90 3.87
C ALA A 150 -21.17 2.66 4.73
N ALA A 151 -21.72 1.44 4.70
CA ALA A 151 -22.90 1.07 5.48
C ALA A 151 -22.62 1.13 7.00
N THR A 152 -21.42 0.74 7.42
CA THR A 152 -21.01 0.83 8.83
C THR A 152 -20.91 2.28 9.30
N SER A 153 -20.34 3.18 8.48
CA SER A 153 -20.24 4.60 8.82
C SER A 153 -21.58 5.35 8.90
N ALA A 154 -22.62 4.81 8.25
CA ALA A 154 -23.97 5.40 8.28
C ALA A 154 -24.78 5.00 9.52
N ARG A 155 -24.33 4.00 10.30
CA ARG A 155 -25.03 3.47 11.48
C ARG A 155 -24.62 4.12 12.79
N GLU A 156 -23.63 5.02 12.80
CA GLU A 156 -23.32 5.87 13.96
C GLU A 156 -24.33 7.02 14.05
N TYR A 157 -25.52 6.75 14.57
CA TYR A 157 -26.45 7.75 15.13
C TYR A 157 -27.35 7.13 16.19
#